data_AF-A0A920NU32-F1
#
_entry.id   AF-A0A920NU32-F1
#
_cell.length_a   1.000
_cell.length_b   1.000
_cell.length_c   1.000
_cell.angle_alpha   90.00
_cell.angle_beta   90.00
_cell.angle_gamma   90.00
#
_symmetry.space_group_name_H-M   'P 1'
#
loop_
_entity.id
_entity.type
_entity.pdbx_description
1 polymer ?
#
loop_
_entity_poly.entity_id
_entity_poly.type
_entity_poly.pdbx_seq_one_letter_code
_entity_poly.pdbx_strand_id
1 'polypeptide(L)'
;MTDLDISLETAPTIDLLDQFCQDVLMPISEMSGSYLQYNYPYLTALLNWKLKKRIEKIRRTYLSGELNGESFKKFKTYRLLLYKRKS
;
A
#
# COMPACT_ATOMS: atom_id res chain seq x y z
N MET A 1 -31.72 -6.19 9.93
CA MET A 1 -30.44 -5.75 9.35
C MET A 1 -29.42 -5.89 10.45
N THR A 2 -28.36 -6.65 10.21
CA THR A 2 -27.31 -6.88 11.22
C THR A 2 -26.06 -6.13 10.78
N ASP A 3 -25.47 -5.35 11.70
CA ASP A 3 -24.22 -4.61 11.51
C ASP A 3 -23.14 -5.32 12.33
N LEU A 4 -22.10 -5.84 11.67
CA LEU A 4 -20.94 -6.43 12.34
C LEU A 4 -19.70 -5.61 12.02
N ASP A 5 -18.98 -5.18 13.06
CA ASP A 5 -17.65 -4.61 12.89
C ASP A 5 -16.66 -5.74 12.61
N ILE A 6 -16.01 -5.70 11.44
CA ILE A 6 -15.03 -6.70 10.98
C ILE A 6 -13.61 -6.11 10.89
N SER A 7 -13.37 -4.95 11.52
CA SER A 7 -12.11 -4.22 11.40
C SER A 7 -10.94 -5.01 11.99
N LEU A 8 -11.17 -5.75 13.07
CA LEU A 8 -10.15 -6.56 13.73
C LEU A 8 -9.71 -7.74 12.86
N GLU A 9 -10.67 -8.38 12.19
CA GLU A 9 -10.45 -9.51 11.30
C GLU A 9 -9.79 -9.07 10.00
N THR A 10 -10.00 -7.82 9.58
CA THR A 10 -9.41 -7.26 8.36
C THR A 10 -7.98 -6.75 8.59
N ALA A 11 -7.64 -6.28 9.80
CA ALA A 11 -6.34 -5.69 10.12
C ALA A 11 -5.12 -6.56 9.74
N PRO A 12 -5.10 -7.89 9.97
CA PRO A 12 -3.97 -8.75 9.59
C PRO A 12 -3.68 -8.77 8.08
N THR A 13 -4.69 -8.52 7.24
CA THR A 13 -4.49 -8.44 5.78
C THR A 13 -3.70 -7.19 5.41
N ILE A 14 -3.91 -6.10 6.16
CA ILE A 14 -3.15 -4.86 5.99
C ILE A 14 -1.71 -5.03 6.49
N ASP A 15 -1.53 -5.73 7.62
CA ASP A 15 -0.19 -6.08 8.11
C ASP A 15 0.59 -6.93 7.10
N LEU A 16 -0.06 -7.92 6.48
CA LEU A 16 0.56 -8.73 5.42
C LEU A 16 0.95 -7.88 4.21
N LEU A 17 0.11 -6.91 3.83
CA LEU A 17 0.42 -5.99 2.72
C LEU A 17 1.62 -5.11 3.05
N ASP A 18 1.67 -4.53 4.25
CA ASP A 18 2.80 -3.72 4.70
C ASP A 18 4.09 -4.54 4.71
N GLN A 19 4.05 -5.77 5.24
CA GLN A 19 5.18 -6.68 5.22
C GLN A 19 5.65 -6.97 3.78
N PHE A 20 4.74 -7.29 2.86
CA PHE A 20 5.10 -7.51 1.46
C PHE A 20 5.71 -6.24 0.82
N CYS A 21 5.19 -5.06 1.15
CA CYS A 21 5.74 -3.81 0.67
C CYS A 21 7.18 -3.59 1.15
N GLN A 22 7.46 -3.87 2.41
CA GLN A 22 8.80 -3.69 3.00
C GLN A 22 9.78 -4.77 2.52
N ASP A 23 9.40 -6.04 2.61
CA ASP A 23 10.32 -7.16 2.40
C ASP A 23 10.55 -7.46 0.92
N VAL A 24 9.63 -7.07 0.04
CA VAL A 24 9.68 -7.43 -1.39
C VAL A 24 9.69 -6.21 -2.30
N LEU A 25 8.67 -5.34 -2.21
CA LEU A 25 8.56 -4.22 -3.15
C LEU A 25 9.68 -3.20 -2.98
N MET A 26 10.05 -2.87 -1.73
CA MET A 26 11.14 -1.92 -1.44
C MET A 26 12.47 -2.36 -2.09
N PRO A 27 13.03 -3.55 -1.80
CA PRO A 27 14.31 -3.96 -2.39
C PRO A 27 14.26 -4.09 -3.91
N ILE A 28 13.16 -4.60 -4.47
CA ILE A 28 13.00 -4.69 -5.94
C ILE A 28 13.01 -3.29 -6.56
N SER A 29 12.34 -2.32 -5.94
CA SER A 29 12.27 -0.95 -6.44
C SER A 29 13.64 -0.25 -6.40
N GLU A 30 14.42 -0.47 -5.34
CA GLU A 30 15.77 0.09 -5.18
C GLU A 30 16.76 -0.52 -6.17
N MET A 31 16.72 -1.85 -6.34
CA MET A 31 17.56 -2.55 -7.31
C MET A 31 17.23 -2.11 -8.74
N SER A 32 15.94 -2.07 -9.09
CA SER A 32 15.48 -1.63 -10.41
C SER A 32 15.84 -0.17 -10.67
N GLY A 33 15.66 0.71 -9.67
CA GLY A 33 16.03 2.12 -9.76
C GLY A 33 17.52 2.31 -9.99
N SER A 34 18.36 1.62 -9.22
CA SER A 34 19.82 1.65 -9.36
C SER A 34 20.27 1.15 -10.73
N TYR A 35 19.69 0.04 -11.21
CA TYR A 35 19.99 -0.52 -12.52
C TYR A 35 19.64 0.45 -13.66
N LEU A 36 18.44 1.03 -13.63
CA LEU A 36 17.99 1.98 -14.64
C LEU A 36 18.82 3.27 -14.62
N GLN A 37 19.21 3.75 -13.44
CA GLN A 37 20.05 4.94 -13.31
C GLN A 37 21.45 4.71 -13.87
N TYR A 38 22.01 3.51 -13.67
CA TYR A 38 23.34 3.14 -14.17
C TYR A 38 23.36 2.95 -15.70
N ASN A 39 22.43 2.17 -16.24
CA ASN A 39 22.44 1.79 -17.66
C ASN A 39 21.78 2.85 -18.57
N TYR A 40 20.79 3.60 -18.07
CA TYR A 40 19.97 4.50 -18.87
C TYR A 40 19.74 5.85 -18.17
N PRO A 41 20.79 6.63 -17.85
CA PRO A 41 20.68 7.83 -17.01
C PRO A 41 19.71 8.88 -17.56
N TYR A 42 19.69 9.12 -18.88
CA TYR A 42 18.81 10.12 -19.49
C TYR A 42 17.34 9.70 -19.51
N LEU A 43 17.06 8.43 -19.84
CA LEU A 43 15.71 7.89 -19.84
C LEU A 43 15.15 7.84 -18.41
N THR A 44 15.99 7.42 -17.46
CA THR A 44 15.64 7.37 -16.04
C THR A 44 15.36 8.77 -15.48
N ALA A 45 16.14 9.78 -15.88
CA ALA A 45 15.85 11.17 -15.52
C ALA A 45 14.49 11.65 -16.05
N LEU A 46 14.14 11.33 -17.31
CA LEU A 46 12.85 11.68 -17.90
C LEU A 46 11.69 10.98 -17.19
N LEU A 47 11.83 9.68 -16.91
CA LEU A 47 10.82 8.91 -16.18
C LEU A 47 10.63 9.44 -14.76
N ASN A 48 11.73 9.70 -14.05
CA ASN A 48 11.69 10.29 -12.71
C ASN A 48 11.01 11.65 -12.73
N TRP A 49 11.31 12.51 -13.70
CA TRP A 49 10.65 13.82 -13.82
C TRP A 49 9.15 13.69 -14.07
N LYS A 50 8.76 12.88 -15.06
CA LYS A 50 7.35 12.68 -15.46
C LYS A 50 6.53 12.04 -14.35
N LEU A 51 7.11 11.08 -13.63
CA LEU A 51 6.40 10.26 -12.63
C LEU A 51 6.70 10.67 -11.19
N LYS A 52 7.51 11.70 -10.94
CA LYS A 52 7.95 12.14 -9.61
C LYS A 52 6.82 12.13 -8.58
N LYS A 53 5.71 12.81 -8.90
CA LYS A 53 4.55 12.93 -8.02
C LYS A 53 3.92 11.58 -7.67
N ARG A 54 3.91 10.64 -8.62
CA ARG A 54 3.35 9.29 -8.42
C ARG A 54 4.28 8.43 -7.57
N ILE A 55 5.59 8.48 -7.84
CA ILE A 55 6.61 7.75 -7.07
C ILE A 55 6.61 8.22 -5.62
N GLU A 56 6.60 9.54 -5.39
CA GLU A 56 6.54 10.11 -4.03
C GLU A 56 5.25 9.72 -3.30
N LYS A 57 4.11 9.70 -4.00
CA LYS A 57 2.86 9.23 -3.40
C LYS A 57 2.96 7.76 -2.97
N ILE A 58 3.50 6.89 -3.82
CA ILE A 58 3.68 5.47 -3.50
C ILE A 58 4.63 5.31 -2.31
N ARG A 59 5.76 6.03 -2.29
CA ARG A 59 6.70 6.00 -1.17
C ARG A 59 6.05 6.41 0.14
N ARG A 60 5.33 7.53 0.15
CA ARG A 60 4.65 8.02 1.35
C ARG A 60 3.53 7.10 1.82
N THR A 61 2.78 6.50 0.90
CA THR A 61 1.61 5.69 1.26
C THR A 61 2.00 4.26 1.60
N TYR A 62 2.74 3.56 0.74
CA TYR A 62 2.95 2.11 0.84
C TYR A 62 4.33 1.69 1.34
N LEU A 63 5.36 2.53 1.14
CA LEU A 63 6.73 2.17 1.50
C LEU A 63 7.23 2.90 2.75
N SER A 64 6.39 3.73 3.38
CA SER A 64 6.72 4.47 4.60
C SER A 64 6.68 3.61 5.86
N GLY A 65 6.06 2.43 5.80
CA GLY A 65 5.81 1.58 6.97
C GLY A 65 4.68 2.11 7.87
N GLU A 66 4.00 3.20 7.48
CA GLU A 66 2.88 3.75 8.23
C GLU A 66 1.56 3.02 7.95
N LEU A 67 1.52 2.13 6.95
CA LEU A 67 0.34 1.40 6.49
C LEU A 67 0.14 0.05 7.20
N ASN A 68 0.39 -0.01 8.50
CA ASN A 68 0.16 -1.22 9.29
C ASN A 68 -1.28 -1.33 9.83
N GLY A 69 -1.61 -2.49 10.38
CA GLY A 69 -2.91 -2.82 10.97
C GLY A 69 -3.30 -1.91 12.13
N GLU A 70 -2.33 -1.37 12.86
CA GLU A 70 -2.57 -0.40 13.94
C GLU A 70 -3.04 0.96 13.39
N SER A 71 -2.37 1.48 12.36
CA SER A 71 -2.84 2.66 11.62
C SER A 71 -4.21 2.41 10.99
N PHE A 72 -4.45 1.22 10.45
CA PHE A 72 -5.74 0.84 9.87
C PHE A 72 -6.88 0.94 10.89
N LYS A 73 -6.72 0.32 12.06
CA LYS A 73 -7.72 0.37 13.15
C LYS A 73 -7.95 1.80 13.65
N LYS A 74 -6.91 2.64 13.66
CA LYS A 74 -6.99 4.03 14.10
C LYS A 74 -7.79 4.92 13.16
N PHE A 75 -7.66 4.71 11.84
CA PHE A 75 -8.22 5.62 10.83
C PHE A 75 -9.44 5.07 10.08
N LYS A 76 -9.73 3.77 10.15
CA LYS A 76 -10.80 3.13 9.39
C LYS A 76 -11.58 2.12 10.24
N THR A 77 -12.87 2.03 9.96
CA THR A 77 -13.77 1.02 10.51
C THR A 77 -14.49 0.33 9.37
N TYR A 78 -14.48 -0.99 9.35
CA TYR A 78 -15.10 -1.83 8.34
C TYR A 78 -16.31 -2.50 8.94
N ARG A 79 -17.47 -2.27 8.32
CA ARG A 79 -18.76 -2.78 8.79
C ARG A 79 -19.40 -3.66 7.75
N LEU A 80 -19.74 -4.88 8.15
CA LEU A 80 -20.48 -5.84 7.34
C LEU A 80 -21.97 -5.67 7.62
N LEU A 81 -22.70 -5.20 6.61
CA LEU A 81 -24.15 -5.01 6.67
C LEU A 81 -24.88 -6.21 6.06
N LEU A 82 -25.54 -7.00 6.90
CA LEU A 82 -26.32 -8.16 6.49
C LEU A 82 -27.81 -7.82 6.38
N TYR A 83 -28.34 -8.01 5.17
CA TYR A 83 -29.75 -7.81 4.85
C TYR A 83 -30.42 -9.15 4.55
N LYS A 84 -31.57 -9.39 5.18
CA LYS A 84 -32.43 -10.53 4.84
C LYS A 84 -33.39 -10.10 3.74
N ARG A 85 -33.45 -10.87 2.65
CA ARG A 85 -34.47 -10.67 1.61
C ARG A 85 -35.85 -10.91 2.24
N LYS A 86 -36.75 -9.94 2.10
CA LYS A 86 -38.16 -10.13 2.44
C LYS A 86 -38.71 -11.17 1.46
N SER A 87 -39.06 -12.34 1.96
CA SER A 87 -39.86 -13.34 1.24
C SER A 87 -41.32 -13.16 1.59
#